data_AF-A0A7E4VSD0-F1
#
_entry.id   AF-A0A7E4VSD0-F1
#
_cell.length_a   1.000
_cell.length_b   1.000
_cell.length_c   1.000
_cell.angle_alpha   90.00
_cell.angle_beta   90.00
_cell.angle_gamma   90.00
#
_symmetry.space_group_name_H-M   'P 1'
#
loop_
_entity.id
_entity.type
_entity.pdbx_description
1 polymer ?
#
loop_
_entity_poly.entity_id
_entity_poly.type
_entity_poly.pdbx_seq_one_letter_code
_entity_poly.pdbx_strand_id
1 'polypeptide(L)'
;MFLKVVIFALLLSSVSSAIISCDKCQAFLQDIASDLGDQAKTATLHQLDDAVQKACNAEFGELEGAICKTELKSYEPQLLQGLQAGQSPQQMCTEGQFC
;
A
#
# COMPACT_ATOMS: atom_id res chain seq x y z
N MET A 1 8.93 -10.85 14.53
CA MET A 1 8.26 -10.62 15.82
C MET A 1 8.58 -9.26 16.45
N PHE A 2 9.79 -8.68 16.32
CA PHE A 2 10.10 -7.36 16.95
C PHE A 2 10.99 -6.53 16.02
N LEU A 3 10.43 -5.54 15.28
CA LEU A 3 11.14 -4.43 14.59
C LEU A 3 10.22 -3.67 13.62
N LYS A 4 9.15 -4.35 13.18
CA LYS A 4 8.56 -4.29 11.84
C LYS A 4 7.42 -3.29 11.61
N VAL A 5 6.94 -2.64 12.66
CA VAL A 5 6.02 -1.48 12.58
C VAL A 5 6.71 -0.22 13.12
N VAL A 6 7.74 -0.39 13.97
CA VAL A 6 8.31 0.65 14.83
C VAL A 6 9.52 1.37 14.19
N ILE A 7 10.29 0.74 13.30
CA ILE A 7 11.32 1.46 12.51
C ILE A 7 10.69 2.22 11.32
N PHE A 8 9.59 1.70 10.76
CA PHE A 8 9.03 2.20 9.51
C PHE A 8 8.12 3.43 9.71
N ALA A 9 7.51 3.54 10.88
CA ALA A 9 6.68 4.68 11.28
C ALA A 9 7.46 5.80 12.05
N LEU A 10 8.66 5.55 12.60
CA LEU A 10 9.26 6.50 13.58
C LEU A 10 10.23 7.56 13.03
N LEU A 11 10.70 7.51 11.77
CA LEU A 11 11.63 8.53 11.22
C LEU A 11 10.94 9.55 10.30
N LEU A 12 10.15 10.37 10.97
CA LEU A 12 9.62 11.71 10.68
C LEU A 12 10.31 12.69 9.70
N SER A 13 11.34 12.39 8.92
CA SER A 13 11.97 13.44 8.06
C SER A 13 12.76 12.97 6.85
N SER A 14 12.97 11.67 6.69
CA SER A 14 13.84 11.14 5.64
C SER A 14 13.81 9.61 5.71
N VAL A 15 12.70 8.98 5.29
CA VAL A 15 12.72 7.55 5.00
C VAL A 15 13.63 7.39 3.80
N SER A 16 14.88 6.99 4.05
CA SER A 16 15.70 6.43 2.99
C SER A 16 15.04 5.12 2.58
N SER A 17 14.49 5.10 1.38
CA SER A 17 13.84 4.04 0.59
C SER A 17 14.48 2.66 0.54
N ALA A 18 15.35 2.30 1.48
CA ALA A 18 16.34 1.24 1.28
C ALA A 18 15.92 -0.17 1.79
N ILE A 19 14.67 -0.39 2.24
CA ILE A 19 14.27 -1.73 2.76
C ILE A 19 12.88 -2.22 2.29
N ILE A 20 11.95 -1.36 1.87
CA ILE A 20 10.84 -1.84 1.02
C ILE A 20 11.42 -1.99 -0.38
N SER A 21 11.59 -3.23 -0.82
CA SER A 21 12.03 -3.48 -2.19
C SER A 21 10.91 -3.08 -3.15
N CYS A 22 11.32 -2.63 -4.34
CA CYS A 22 10.43 -2.35 -5.45
C CYS A 22 9.45 -3.52 -5.69
N ASP A 23 9.94 -4.76 -5.59
CA ASP A 23 9.13 -5.98 -5.70
C ASP A 23 8.00 -6.06 -4.66
N LYS A 24 8.26 -5.65 -3.42
CA LYS A 24 7.26 -5.72 -2.35
C LYS A 24 6.20 -4.66 -2.49
N CYS A 25 6.57 -3.44 -2.88
CA CYS A 25 5.60 -2.41 -3.20
C CYS A 25 4.75 -2.83 -4.41
N GLN A 26 5.39 -3.34 -5.47
CA GLN A 26 4.67 -3.77 -6.67
C GLN A 26 3.72 -4.92 -6.38
N ALA A 27 4.15 -5.95 -5.62
CA ALA A 27 3.28 -7.05 -5.22
C ALA A 27 2.07 -6.57 -4.41
N PHE A 28 2.28 -5.68 -3.45
CA PHE A 28 1.19 -5.10 -2.65
C PHE A 28 0.18 -4.34 -3.51
N LEU A 29 0.66 -3.49 -4.43
CA LEU A 29 -0.21 -2.77 -5.35
C LEU A 29 -0.89 -3.69 -6.38
N GLN A 30 -0.21 -4.76 -6.79
CA GLN A 30 -0.76 -5.78 -7.67
C GLN A 30 -1.93 -6.50 -6.99
N ASP A 31 -1.83 -6.81 -5.71
CA ASP A 31 -2.91 -7.45 -4.94
C ASP A 31 -4.12 -6.52 -4.83
N ILE A 32 -3.91 -5.24 -4.51
CA ILE A 32 -4.98 -4.25 -4.45
C ILE A 32 -5.65 -4.06 -5.82
N ALA A 33 -4.85 -3.92 -6.88
CA ALA A 33 -5.37 -3.78 -8.24
C ALA A 33 -6.11 -5.03 -8.71
N SER A 34 -5.67 -6.22 -8.29
CA SER A 34 -6.32 -7.49 -8.62
C SER A 34 -7.62 -7.69 -7.86
N ASP A 35 -7.72 -7.18 -6.63
CA ASP A 35 -8.95 -7.20 -5.84
C ASP A 35 -10.02 -6.26 -6.42
N LEU A 36 -9.59 -5.06 -6.84
CA LEU A 36 -10.48 -4.06 -7.45
C LEU A 36 -10.80 -4.37 -8.92
N GLY A 37 -9.92 -5.09 -9.63
CA GLY A 37 -10.07 -5.44 -11.03
C GLY A 37 -10.37 -4.24 -11.93
N ASP A 38 -11.34 -4.38 -12.83
CA ASP A 38 -11.79 -3.31 -13.73
C ASP A 38 -12.36 -2.09 -12.97
N GLN A 39 -12.75 -2.25 -11.70
CA GLN A 39 -13.31 -1.17 -10.90
C GLN A 39 -12.25 -0.23 -10.35
N ALA A 40 -10.95 -0.53 -10.47
CA ALA A 40 -9.88 0.34 -9.97
C ALA A 40 -10.00 1.80 -10.48
N LYS A 41 -10.47 1.99 -11.72
CA LYS A 41 -10.67 3.31 -12.35
C LYS A 41 -11.79 4.14 -11.75
N THR A 42 -12.75 3.49 -11.13
CA THR A 42 -13.93 4.11 -10.52
C THR A 42 -14.06 3.75 -9.04
N ALA A 43 -12.99 3.23 -8.45
CA ALA A 43 -12.99 2.77 -7.08
C ALA A 43 -13.27 3.96 -6.15
N THR A 44 -13.99 3.70 -5.07
CA THR A 44 -14.19 4.66 -3.99
C THR A 44 -13.14 4.45 -2.91
N LEU A 45 -12.98 5.43 -2.02
CA LEU A 45 -12.12 5.27 -0.84
C LEU A 45 -12.52 4.07 0.01
N HIS A 46 -13.81 3.75 0.10
CA HIS A 46 -14.28 2.60 0.88
C HIS A 46 -13.85 1.27 0.25
N GLN A 47 -13.98 1.13 -1.07
CA GLN A 47 -13.53 -0.08 -1.77
C GLN A 47 -12.01 -0.24 -1.70
N LEU A 48 -11.26 0.87 -1.76
CA LEU A 48 -9.82 0.84 -1.56
C LEU A 48 -9.45 0.42 -0.14
N ASP A 49 -10.11 0.97 0.88
CA ASP A 49 -9.90 0.68 2.29
C ASP A 49 -10.14 -0.81 2.62
N ASP A 50 -11.10 -1.45 1.93
CA ASP A 50 -11.33 -2.90 1.99
C ASP A 50 -10.23 -3.70 1.28
N ALA A 51 -9.83 -3.29 0.07
CA ALA A 51 -8.77 -3.95 -0.69
C ALA A 51 -7.41 -3.88 0.04
N VAL A 52 -7.08 -2.72 0.62
CA VAL A 52 -5.91 -2.50 1.47
C VAL A 52 -5.96 -3.38 2.71
N GLN A 53 -7.12 -3.46 3.39
CA GLN A 53 -7.29 -4.36 4.54
C GLN A 53 -6.99 -5.81 4.17
N LYS A 54 -7.49 -6.26 3.02
CA LYS A 54 -7.31 -7.63 2.54
C LYS A 54 -5.85 -7.91 2.19
N ALA A 55 -5.19 -7.00 1.49
CA ALA A 55 -3.76 -7.11 1.17
C ALA A 55 -2.89 -7.13 2.45
N CYS A 56 -3.19 -6.25 3.41
CA CYS A 56 -2.54 -6.24 4.71
C CYS A 56 -2.75 -7.55 5.49
N ASN A 57 -3.98 -8.08 5.51
CA ASN A 57 -4.29 -9.35 6.18
C ASN A 57 -3.61 -10.55 5.50
N ALA A 58 -3.47 -10.53 4.17
CA ALA A 58 -2.82 -11.59 3.42
C ALA A 58 -1.32 -11.68 3.75
N GLU A 59 -0.64 -10.54 3.88
CA GLU A 59 0.81 -10.51 4.18
C GLU A 59 1.10 -10.74 5.68
N PHE A 60 0.26 -10.27 6.59
CA PHE A 60 0.57 -10.20 8.02
C PHE A 60 -0.36 -11.00 8.93
N GLY A 61 -1.49 -11.52 8.43
CA GLY A 61 -2.57 -12.10 9.23
C GLY A 61 -3.54 -11.02 9.74
N GLU A 62 -4.69 -11.45 10.26
CA GLU A 62 -5.79 -10.54 10.63
C GLU A 62 -5.45 -9.56 11.76
N LEU A 63 -4.67 -10.00 12.77
CA LEU A 63 -4.31 -9.18 13.92
C LEU A 63 -3.38 -8.03 13.52
N GLU A 64 -2.29 -8.34 12.82
CA GLU A 64 -1.29 -7.37 12.38
C GLU A 64 -1.73 -6.58 11.13
N GLY A 65 -2.68 -7.10 10.34
CA GLY A 65 -3.19 -6.41 9.16
C GLY A 65 -3.95 -5.11 9.47
N ALA A 66 -4.63 -5.03 10.61
CA ALA A 66 -5.27 -3.79 11.07
C ALA A 66 -4.25 -2.65 11.33
N ILE A 67 -3.05 -3.01 11.79
CA ILE A 67 -1.95 -2.07 12.01
C ILE A 67 -1.42 -1.58 10.67
N CYS A 68 -1.14 -2.50 9.73
CA CYS A 68 -0.74 -2.18 8.36
C CYS A 68 -1.70 -1.19 7.68
N LYS A 69 -3.00 -1.43 7.78
CA LYS A 69 -4.02 -0.53 7.23
C LYS A 69 -3.96 0.86 7.85
N THR A 70 -3.83 0.94 9.17
CA THR A 70 -3.78 2.22 9.88
C THR A 70 -2.62 3.09 9.40
N GLU A 71 -1.46 2.48 9.15
CA GLU A 71 -0.28 3.18 8.62
C GLU A 71 -0.47 3.66 7.18
N LEU A 72 -1.21 2.91 6.36
CA LEU A 72 -1.45 3.25 4.95
C LEU A 72 -2.57 4.27 4.74
N LYS A 73 -3.38 4.55 5.77
CA LYS A 73 -4.55 5.42 5.70
C LYS A 73 -4.26 6.84 5.18
N SER A 74 -3.08 7.39 5.51
CA SER A 74 -2.66 8.70 5.01
C SER A 74 -2.29 8.69 3.52
N TYR A 75 -1.95 7.53 2.96
CA TYR A 75 -1.57 7.34 1.57
C TYR A 75 -2.74 6.88 0.68
N GLU A 76 -3.84 6.39 1.27
CA GLU A 76 -5.04 5.95 0.55
C GLU A 76 -5.55 6.97 -0.51
N PRO A 77 -5.59 8.29 -0.27
CA PRO A 77 -6.03 9.23 -1.29
C PRO A 77 -5.12 9.26 -2.52
N GLN A 78 -3.80 9.17 -2.32
CA GLN A 78 -2.81 9.18 -3.40
C GLN A 78 -2.83 7.84 -4.16
N LEU A 79 -2.93 6.74 -3.41
CA LEU A 79 -3.11 5.41 -3.94
C LEU A 79 -4.39 5.31 -4.80
N LEU A 80 -5.50 5.86 -4.32
CA LEU A 80 -6.76 5.90 -5.05
C LEU A 80 -6.62 6.70 -6.34
N GLN A 81 -6.01 7.88 -6.27
CA GLN A 81 -5.78 8.72 -7.45
C GLN A 81 -4.96 8.00 -8.51
N GLY A 82 -3.90 7.28 -8.11
CA GLY A 82 -3.07 6.57 -9.07
C GLY A 82 -3.75 5.37 -9.70
N LEU A 83 -4.52 4.62 -8.92
CA LEU A 83 -5.37 3.54 -9.44
C LEU A 83 -6.42 4.08 -10.43
N GLN A 84 -7.06 5.21 -10.09
CA GLN A 84 -8.05 5.87 -10.94
C GLN A 84 -7.44 6.41 -12.24
N ALA A 85 -6.22 6.94 -12.17
CA ALA A 85 -5.44 7.37 -13.31
C ALA A 85 -4.91 6.20 -14.16
N GLY A 86 -5.08 4.95 -13.70
CA GLY A 86 -4.59 3.76 -14.38
C GLY A 86 -3.06 3.64 -14.37
N GLN A 87 -2.40 4.21 -13.35
CA GLN A 87 -0.97 4.05 -13.16
C GLN A 87 -0.65 2.57 -12.88
N SER A 88 0.46 2.11 -13.44
CA SER A 88 0.99 0.77 -13.13
C SER A 88 1.58 0.73 -11.71
N PRO A 89 1.60 -0.45 -11.06
CA PRO A 89 2.29 -0.64 -9.78
C PRO A 89 3.73 -0.11 -9.78
N GLN A 90 4.46 -0.28 -10.88
CA GLN A 90 5.82 0.21 -11.03
C GLN A 90 5.89 1.75 -10.96
N GLN A 91 4.99 2.46 -11.65
CA GLN A 91 4.96 3.92 -11.63
C GLN A 91 4.65 4.44 -10.23
N MET A 92 3.62 3.89 -9.59
CA MET A 92 3.20 4.31 -8.25
C MET A 92 4.27 4.04 -7.20
N CYS A 93 4.95 2.89 -7.27
CA CYS A 93 6.06 2.58 -6.38
C CYS A 93 7.29 3.44 -6.63
N THR A 94 7.55 3.85 -7.87
CA THR A 94 8.64 4.80 -8.21
C THR A 94 8.34 6.19 -7.66
N GLU A 95 7.10 6.66 -7.80
CA GLU A 95 6.66 7.96 -7.28
C GLU A 95 6.65 7.99 -5.74
N GLY A 96 6.28 6.87 -5.10
CA GLY A 96 6.37 6.67 -3.66
C GLY A 96 7.80 6.42 -3.15
N GLN A 97 8.80 6.43 -4.04
CA GLN A 97 10.20 6.15 -3.72
C GLN A 97 10.39 4.80 -3.02
N PHE A 98 9.63 3.78 -3.41
CA PHE A 98 9.83 2.38 -3.02
C PHE A 98 10.54 1.57 -4.13
N CYS A 99 10.53 2.14 -5.33
CA CYS A 99 11.46 1.94 -6.43
C CYS A 99 12.16 3.29 -6.69
#